data_AF-A0A1S8WPP6-F1
#
_entry.id   AF-A0A1S8WPP6-F1
#
_cell.length_a   1.000
_cell.length_b   1.000
_cell.length_c   1.000
_cell.angle_alpha   90.00
_cell.angle_beta   90.00
_cell.angle_gamma   90.00
#
_symmetry.space_group_name_H-M   'P 1'
#
loop_
_entity.id
_entity.type
_entity.pdbx_description
1 polymer ?
#
loop_
_entity_poly.entity_id
_entity_poly.type
_entity_poly.pdbx_seq_one_letter_code
_entity_poly.pdbx_strand_id
1 'polypeptide(L)'
;MVRSARRVLIAIASEQVIPDETLLTFTSEVEEILNNRPIVAPRSDVREKLALSPNMLLPLEENTRIPSHCSYAEKFTRKWKHKWMKEYLPTLPVRRKWLLKTRNLKEFDVVLVVSDGVQRKMFSLGIVTSCEVGSDGIVRTGSAKTATGTIRRDIRRLCLLEGDE
;
A
#
# COMPACT_ATOMS: atom_id res chain seq x y z
N MET A 1 8.82 5.76 -0.59
CA MET A 1 10.21 6.10 -0.98
C MET A 1 10.31 6.41 -2.47
N VAL A 2 9.92 5.50 -3.39
CA VAL A 2 9.95 5.77 -4.85
C VAL A 2 9.20 7.05 -5.25
N ARG A 3 7.99 7.28 -4.73
CA ARG A 3 7.23 8.53 -4.97
C ARG A 3 7.93 9.78 -4.43
N SER A 4 8.70 9.66 -3.35
CA SER A 4 9.44 10.77 -2.73
C SER A 4 10.70 11.08 -3.54
N ALA A 5 11.49 10.06 -3.90
CA ALA A 5 12.66 10.21 -4.78
C ALA A 5 12.26 10.84 -6.12
N ARG A 6 11.20 10.33 -6.76
CA ARG A 6 10.69 10.87 -8.01
C ARG A 6 10.27 12.34 -7.91
N ARG A 7 9.66 12.76 -6.80
CA ARG A 7 9.28 14.18 -6.60
C ARG A 7 10.49 15.10 -6.53
N VAL A 8 11.53 14.68 -5.80
CA VAL A 8 12.78 15.45 -5.67
C VAL A 8 13.49 15.54 -7.02
N LEU A 9 13.59 14.42 -7.74
CA LEU A 9 14.21 14.39 -9.08
C LEU A 9 13.46 15.25 -10.10
N ILE A 10 12.12 15.21 -10.10
CA ILE A 10 11.31 16.05 -10.98
C ILE A 10 11.47 17.53 -10.66
N ALA A 11 11.50 17.91 -9.38
CA ALA A 11 11.69 19.31 -8.99
C ALA A 11 13.01 19.87 -9.55
N ILE A 12 14.09 19.08 -9.52
CA ILE A 12 15.43 19.52 -9.89
C ILE A 12 15.66 19.42 -11.41
N ALA A 13 15.16 18.37 -12.06
CA ALA A 13 15.19 18.24 -13.51
C ALA A 13 14.32 19.27 -14.24
N SER A 14 13.39 19.92 -13.55
CA SER A 14 12.59 21.02 -14.12
C SER A 14 13.37 22.34 -14.19
N GLU A 15 14.49 22.45 -13.46
CA GLU A 15 15.27 23.69 -13.36
C GLU A 15 16.52 23.68 -14.26
N GLN A 16 17.15 22.53 -14.55
CA GLN A 16 18.37 22.45 -15.38
C GLN A 16 18.56 21.12 -16.14
N VAL A 17 19.37 21.15 -17.21
CA VAL A 17 19.90 19.97 -17.90
C VAL A 17 21.14 19.49 -17.14
N ILE A 18 21.07 18.27 -16.60
CA ILE A 18 22.07 17.73 -15.67
C ILE A 18 22.88 16.64 -16.40
N PRO A 19 24.23 16.67 -16.37
CA PRO A 19 25.05 15.60 -16.93
C PRO A 19 24.99 14.32 -16.06
N ASP A 20 25.23 13.16 -16.69
CA ASP A 20 25.06 11.83 -16.06
C ASP A 20 25.84 11.66 -14.74
N GLU A 21 27.06 12.18 -14.65
CA GLU A 21 27.87 12.08 -13.43
C GLU A 21 27.22 12.84 -12.26
N THR A 22 26.71 14.04 -12.51
CA THR A 22 26.01 14.85 -11.50
C THR A 22 24.67 14.22 -11.14
N LEU A 23 23.98 13.61 -12.09
CA LEU A 23 22.75 12.87 -11.82
C LEU A 23 23.01 11.67 -10.91
N LEU A 24 24.11 10.93 -11.13
CA LEU A 24 24.47 9.78 -10.32
C LEU A 24 24.78 10.20 -8.88
N THR A 25 25.64 11.20 -8.67
CA THR A 25 25.92 11.75 -7.34
C THR A 25 24.64 12.22 -6.65
N PHE A 26 23.79 12.94 -7.38
CA PHE A 26 22.54 13.45 -6.83
C PHE A 26 21.59 12.31 -6.42
N THR A 27 21.47 11.26 -7.24
CA THR A 27 20.65 10.11 -6.88
C THR A 27 21.17 9.37 -5.65
N SER A 28 22.50 9.26 -5.49
CA SER A 28 23.13 8.69 -4.30
C SER A 28 22.87 9.53 -3.04
N GLU A 29 22.94 10.85 -3.14
CA GLU A 29 22.60 11.75 -2.02
C GLU A 29 21.11 11.66 -1.63
N VAL A 30 20.22 11.65 -2.63
CA VAL A 30 18.78 11.47 -2.39
C VAL A 30 18.50 10.11 -1.75
N GLU A 31 19.19 9.07 -2.19
CA GLU A 31 19.11 7.75 -1.59
C GLU A 31 19.54 7.79 -0.12
N GLU A 32 20.70 8.37 0.18
CA GLU A 32 21.22 8.49 1.55
C GLU A 32 20.24 9.25 2.46
N ILE A 33 19.72 10.39 1.99
CA ILE A 33 18.75 11.20 2.73
C ILE A 33 17.46 10.40 2.98
N LEU A 34 16.95 9.69 1.99
CA LEU A 34 15.74 8.88 2.13
C LEU A 34 15.97 7.67 3.05
N ASN A 35 17.14 7.06 3.01
CA ASN A 35 17.51 5.91 3.83
C ASN A 35 17.77 6.30 5.29
N ASN A 36 18.26 7.51 5.55
CA ASN A 36 18.47 8.02 6.91
C ASN A 36 17.22 8.71 7.49
N ARG A 37 16.19 8.98 6.67
CA ARG A 37 14.95 9.62 7.11
C ARG A 37 14.18 8.74 8.10
N PRO A 38 13.77 9.26 9.27
CA PRO A 38 12.91 8.52 10.19
C PRO A 38 11.59 8.10 9.53
N ILE A 39 11.24 6.82 9.62
CA ILE A 39 9.96 6.26 9.20
C ILE A 39 8.88 6.56 10.24
N VAL A 40 9.26 6.60 11.52
CA VAL A 40 8.39 6.91 12.65
C VAL A 40 8.87 8.23 13.28
N ALA A 41 7.93 9.04 13.75
CA ALA A 41 8.25 10.25 14.49
C ALA A 41 9.12 9.91 15.71
N PRO A 42 10.19 10.69 15.99
CA PRO A 42 11.00 10.46 17.18
C PRO A 42 10.11 10.61 18.42
N ARG A 43 10.18 9.61 19.31
CA ARG A 43 9.49 9.65 20.60
C ARG A 43 10.15 10.71 21.48
N SER A 44 9.35 11.47 22.24
CA SER A 44 9.78 12.61 23.07
C SER A 44 10.72 12.24 24.24
N ASP A 45 10.99 10.95 24.45
CA ASP A 45 11.77 10.45 25.57
C ASP A 45 13.28 10.69 25.35
N VAL A 46 13.88 11.54 26.20
CA VAL A 46 15.27 12.02 26.14
C VAL A 46 16.32 10.89 26.09
N ARG A 47 15.97 9.67 26.54
CA ARG A 47 16.87 8.51 26.60
C ARG A 47 16.89 7.64 25.34
N GLU A 48 15.92 7.79 24.43
CA GLU A 48 15.76 6.89 23.27
C GLU A 48 15.73 7.66 21.93
N LYS A 49 16.80 8.40 21.63
CA LYS A 49 16.90 9.26 20.43
C LYS A 49 17.05 8.56 19.07
N LEU A 50 16.87 7.24 18.98
CA LEU A 50 17.02 6.53 17.71
C LEU A 50 15.65 6.25 17.10
N ALA A 51 15.17 7.19 16.28
CA ALA A 51 14.00 6.98 15.43
C ALA A 51 14.33 5.95 14.34
N LEU A 52 13.40 5.03 14.08
CA LEU A 52 13.60 3.96 13.10
C LEU A 52 13.70 4.55 11.68
N SER A 53 14.85 4.42 11.02
CA SER A 53 15.06 4.81 9.61
C SER A 53 15.13 3.59 8.68
N PRO A 54 14.90 3.73 7.37
CA PRO A 54 15.03 2.62 6.41
C PRO A 54 16.40 1.97 6.40
N ASN A 55 17.48 2.72 6.62
CA ASN A 55 18.84 2.18 6.72
C ASN A 55 18.98 1.15 7.86
N MET A 56 18.24 1.33 8.95
CA MET A 56 18.17 0.35 10.04
C MET A 56 17.47 -0.96 9.66
N LEU A 57 16.79 -1.00 8.50
CA LEU A 57 16.14 -2.19 7.93
C LEU A 57 17.04 -2.94 6.95
N LEU A 58 18.16 -2.34 6.53
CA LEU A 58 19.12 -2.90 5.60
C LEU A 58 20.17 -3.88 6.17
N PRO A 59 20.23 -4.27 7.48
CA PRO A 59 21.03 -5.43 7.85
C PRO A 59 20.28 -6.70 7.40
N LEU A 60 20.23 -6.93 6.09
CA LEU A 60 19.74 -8.15 5.44
C LEU A 60 20.67 -8.62 4.32
N GLU A 61 21.95 -8.27 4.39
CA GLU A 61 22.97 -9.19 3.91
C GLU A 61 23.87 -9.53 5.07
N GLU A 62 24.11 -10.83 5.23
CA GLU A 62 25.24 -11.35 5.97
C GLU A 62 26.50 -10.63 5.44
N ASN A 63 26.88 -9.54 6.10
CA ASN A 63 28.25 -9.08 6.06
C ASN A 63 29.07 -10.23 6.64
N THR A 64 29.56 -11.11 5.77
CA THR A 64 30.54 -12.18 6.00
C THR A 64 31.90 -11.63 6.51
N ARG A 65 31.93 -10.38 6.97
CA ARG A 65 33.07 -9.67 7.54
C ARG A 65 32.85 -9.17 8.96
N ILE A 66 31.69 -9.43 9.58
CA ILE A 66 31.52 -9.18 11.02
C ILE A 66 31.89 -10.49 11.74
N PRO A 67 32.95 -10.53 12.56
CA PRO A 67 33.33 -11.74 13.26
C PRO A 67 32.17 -12.26 14.10
N SER A 68 31.93 -13.57 14.01
CA SER A 68 30.82 -14.35 14.59
C SER A 68 30.70 -14.29 16.13
N HIS A 69 31.42 -13.40 16.79
CA HIS A 69 31.47 -13.21 18.24
C HIS A 69 30.92 -11.86 18.72
N CYS A 70 30.33 -11.05 17.83
CA CYS A 70 29.83 -9.75 18.23
C CYS A 70 28.42 -9.84 18.88
N SER A 71 28.37 -9.99 20.20
CA SER A 71 27.15 -9.85 21.05
C SER A 71 26.32 -8.58 20.72
N TYR A 72 26.96 -7.58 20.11
CA TYR A 72 26.33 -6.36 19.64
C TYR A 72 25.34 -6.57 18.50
N ALA A 73 25.63 -7.47 17.55
CA ALA A 73 24.75 -7.75 16.42
C ALA A 73 23.42 -8.37 16.90
N GLU A 74 23.48 -9.34 17.82
CA GLU A 74 22.29 -9.96 18.41
C GLU A 74 21.45 -8.96 19.22
N LYS A 75 22.11 -8.10 20.00
CA LYS A 75 21.45 -7.03 20.77
C LYS A 75 20.78 -6.03 19.84
N PHE A 76 21.40 -5.70 18.71
CA PHE A 76 20.83 -4.78 17.72
C PHE A 76 19.63 -5.40 17.01
N THR A 77 19.74 -6.64 16.55
CA THR A 77 18.64 -7.40 15.92
C THR A 77 17.44 -7.53 16.85
N ARG A 78 17.65 -7.79 18.15
CA ARG A 78 16.57 -7.88 19.14
C ARG A 78 15.90 -6.53 19.38
N LYS A 79 16.68 -5.46 19.55
CA LYS A 79 16.16 -4.09 19.72
C LYS A 79 15.37 -3.64 18.48
N TRP A 80 15.87 -3.94 17.29
CA TRP A 80 15.20 -3.65 16.03
C TRP A 80 13.87 -4.39 15.91
N LYS A 81 13.84 -5.73 16.12
CA LYS A 81 12.58 -6.51 16.08
C LYS A 81 11.54 -5.93 17.02
N HIS A 82 11.96 -5.57 18.24
CA HIS A 82 11.06 -4.96 19.24
C HIS A 82 10.48 -3.62 18.75
N LYS A 83 11.33 -2.71 18.24
CA LYS A 83 10.87 -1.41 17.71
C LYS A 83 10.01 -1.56 16.46
N TRP A 84 10.38 -2.45 15.54
CA TRP A 84 9.59 -2.75 14.34
C TRP A 84 8.18 -3.19 14.69
N MET A 85 8.03 -4.13 15.64
CA MET A 85 6.73 -4.62 16.09
C MET A 85 5.91 -3.57 16.85
N LYS A 86 6.56 -2.74 17.67
CA LYS A 86 5.87 -1.78 18.56
C LYS A 86 5.55 -0.45 17.90
N GLU A 87 6.42 0.04 17.02
CA GLU A 87 6.36 1.41 16.50
C GLU A 87 5.96 1.44 15.03
N TYR A 88 6.48 0.52 14.20
CA TYR A 88 6.25 0.58 12.76
C TYR A 88 5.06 -0.25 12.29
N LEU A 89 4.95 -1.51 12.73
CA LEU A 89 3.85 -2.42 12.38
C LEU A 89 2.46 -1.81 12.60
N PRO A 90 2.18 -1.06 13.70
CA PRO A 90 0.90 -0.38 13.89
C PRO A 90 0.61 0.74 12.89
N THR A 91 1.65 1.29 12.23
CA THR A 91 1.49 2.33 11.19
C THR A 91 1.25 1.76 9.78
N LEU A 92 1.55 0.48 9.56
CA LEU A 92 1.35 -0.19 8.27
C LEU A 92 -0.13 -0.36 7.86
N PRO A 93 -1.08 -0.66 8.76
CA PRO A 93 -2.48 -0.81 8.37
C PRO A 93 -3.24 0.53 8.29
N VAL A 94 -2.75 1.52 7.54
CA VAL A 94 -3.62 2.62 7.10
C VAL A 94 -4.28 2.22 5.78
N ARG A 95 -5.23 1.27 5.84
CA ARG A 95 -6.08 0.93 4.70
C ARG A 95 -7.07 2.06 4.43
N ARG A 96 -6.64 3.09 3.71
CA ARG A 96 -7.52 4.20 3.25
C ARG A 96 -8.68 3.76 2.35
N LYS A 97 -8.65 2.54 1.79
CA LYS A 97 -9.71 2.01 0.93
C LYS A 97 -11.09 1.97 1.60
N TRP A 98 -11.17 1.79 2.91
CA TRP A 98 -12.45 1.74 3.64
C TRP A 98 -12.91 3.09 4.19
N LEU A 99 -12.06 4.13 4.08
CA LEU A 99 -12.34 5.47 4.61
C LEU A 99 -12.98 6.40 3.58
N LEU A 100 -12.97 6.02 2.30
CA LEU A 100 -13.61 6.77 1.22
C LEU A 100 -14.98 6.17 0.95
N LYS A 101 -16.04 6.97 1.14
CA LYS A 101 -17.38 6.60 0.70
C LYS A 101 -17.34 6.36 -0.81
N THR A 102 -17.50 5.11 -1.20
CA THR A 102 -17.62 4.72 -2.60
C THR A 102 -19.11 4.80 -2.96
N ARG A 103 -19.42 5.24 -4.18
CA ARG A 103 -20.79 5.23 -4.72
C ARG A 103 -21.42 3.83 -4.56
N ASN A 104 -22.71 3.79 -4.25
CA ASN A 104 -23.50 2.56 -4.28
C ASN A 104 -23.71 2.07 -5.72
N LEU A 105 -23.82 0.75 -5.92
CA LEU A 105 -24.25 0.19 -7.21
C LEU A 105 -25.67 0.65 -7.55
N LYS A 106 -25.88 1.04 -8.81
CA LYS A 106 -27.18 1.42 -9.36
C LYS A 106 -27.65 0.37 -10.38
N GLU A 107 -28.92 0.42 -10.72
CA GLU A 107 -29.45 -0.31 -11.86
C GLU A 107 -28.73 0.14 -13.14
N PHE A 108 -28.53 -0.79 -14.08
CA PHE A 108 -27.77 -0.63 -15.31
C PHE A 108 -26.25 -0.52 -15.18
N ASP A 109 -25.69 -0.55 -13.96
CA ASP A 109 -24.23 -0.61 -13.78
C ASP A 109 -23.66 -1.93 -14.34
N VAL A 110 -22.52 -1.85 -15.02
CA VAL A 110 -21.77 -3.00 -15.53
C VAL A 110 -20.84 -3.50 -14.44
N VAL A 111 -21.02 -4.76 -14.05
CA VAL A 111 -20.31 -5.39 -12.94
C VAL A 111 -19.67 -6.72 -13.35
N LEU A 112 -18.51 -7.03 -12.77
CA LEU A 112 -17.97 -8.38 -12.74
C LEU A 112 -18.58 -9.14 -11.57
N VAL A 113 -19.08 -10.34 -11.85
CA VAL A 113 -19.67 -11.21 -10.84
C VAL A 113 -18.67 -12.28 -10.42
N VAL A 114 -18.26 -12.20 -9.15
CA VAL A 114 -17.30 -13.11 -8.53
C VAL A 114 -18.06 -14.32 -7.97
N SER A 115 -17.74 -15.50 -8.47
CA SER A 115 -18.25 -16.78 -7.97
C SER A 115 -17.16 -17.54 -7.23
N ASP A 116 -17.53 -18.24 -6.15
CA ASP A 116 -16.59 -19.08 -5.40
C ASP A 116 -16.15 -20.26 -6.28
N GLY A 117 -14.84 -20.54 -6.30
CA GLY A 117 -14.27 -21.67 -7.05
C GLY A 117 -13.88 -21.36 -8.51
N VAL A 118 -14.12 -20.13 -8.99
CA VAL A 118 -13.77 -19.73 -10.35
C VAL A 118 -12.45 -18.95 -10.36
N GLN A 119 -11.52 -19.30 -11.26
CA GLN A 119 -10.27 -18.57 -11.42
C GLN A 119 -10.55 -17.12 -11.84
N ARG A 120 -9.73 -16.15 -11.37
CA ARG A 120 -9.92 -14.70 -11.61
C ARG A 120 -10.11 -14.30 -13.07
N LYS A 121 -9.66 -15.11 -14.04
CA LYS A 121 -9.81 -14.87 -15.48
C LYS A 121 -11.18 -15.24 -16.04
N MET A 122 -12.04 -15.91 -15.26
CA MET A 122 -13.32 -16.47 -15.71
C MET A 122 -14.52 -15.81 -15.00
N PHE A 123 -14.34 -14.64 -14.40
CA PHE A 123 -15.46 -13.90 -13.82
C PHE A 123 -16.42 -13.46 -14.93
N SER A 124 -17.71 -13.70 -14.71
CA SER A 124 -18.74 -13.35 -15.66
C SER A 124 -19.05 -11.86 -15.59
N LEU A 125 -19.26 -11.26 -16.75
CA LEU A 125 -19.77 -9.90 -16.86
C LEU A 125 -21.30 -9.93 -16.67
N GLY A 126 -21.84 -8.96 -15.94
CA GLY A 126 -23.26 -8.78 -15.77
C GLY A 126 -23.67 -7.32 -15.69
N ILE A 127 -24.94 -7.06 -15.97
CA ILE A 127 -25.57 -5.75 -15.83
C ILE A 127 -26.50 -5.80 -14.61
N VAL A 128 -26.36 -4.86 -13.68
CA VAL A 128 -27.20 -4.79 -12.50
C VAL A 128 -28.65 -4.50 -12.92
N THR A 129 -29.58 -5.35 -12.51
CA THR A 129 -31.01 -5.23 -12.81
C THR A 129 -31.80 -4.66 -11.63
N SER A 130 -31.36 -4.92 -10.40
CA SER A 130 -32.00 -4.38 -9.19
C SER A 130 -31.04 -4.39 -8.01
N CYS A 131 -31.16 -3.39 -7.14
CA CYS A 131 -30.36 -3.23 -5.92
C CYS A 131 -31.25 -3.19 -4.68
N GLU A 132 -30.89 -3.98 -3.67
CA GLU A 132 -31.54 -3.96 -2.36
C GLU A 132 -30.74 -3.06 -1.41
N VAL A 133 -31.35 -1.92 -1.07
CA VAL A 133 -30.79 -0.91 -0.18
C VAL A 133 -31.21 -1.20 1.25
N GLY A 134 -30.27 -1.12 2.19
CA GLY A 134 -30.57 -1.20 3.62
C GLY A 134 -31.16 0.09 4.19
N SER A 135 -31.55 0.05 5.47
CA SER A 135 -32.07 1.20 6.21
C SER A 135 -31.07 2.37 6.35
N ASP A 136 -29.78 2.09 6.16
CA ASP A 136 -28.66 3.02 6.16
C ASP A 136 -28.37 3.63 4.77
N GLY A 137 -29.17 3.31 3.75
CA GLY A 137 -28.99 3.81 2.39
C GLY A 137 -27.85 3.13 1.62
N ILE A 138 -27.32 2.00 2.11
CA ILE A 138 -26.21 1.25 1.50
C ILE A 138 -26.75 0.02 0.78
N VAL A 139 -26.31 -0.22 -0.46
CA VAL A 139 -26.66 -1.43 -1.21
C VAL A 139 -25.89 -2.63 -0.64
N ARG A 140 -26.61 -3.65 -0.17
CA ARG A 140 -26.00 -4.89 0.37
C ARG A 140 -26.05 -6.04 -0.62
N THR A 141 -27.14 -6.13 -1.39
CA THR A 141 -27.40 -7.21 -2.34
C THR A 141 -27.82 -6.63 -3.68
N GLY A 142 -27.28 -7.16 -4.77
CA GLY A 142 -27.66 -6.80 -6.13
C GLY A 142 -28.01 -8.04 -6.95
N SER A 143 -28.98 -7.88 -7.84
CA SER A 143 -29.27 -8.86 -8.89
C SER A 143 -28.64 -8.39 -10.19
N ALA A 144 -27.79 -9.21 -10.80
CA ALA A 144 -27.12 -8.92 -12.06
C ALA A 144 -27.52 -9.93 -13.13
N LYS A 145 -27.86 -9.44 -14.32
CA LYS A 145 -28.10 -10.27 -15.50
C LYS A 145 -26.77 -10.55 -16.20
N THR A 146 -26.37 -11.82 -16.18
CA THR A 146 -25.19 -12.32 -16.89
C THR A 146 -25.61 -13.06 -18.16
N ALA A 147 -24.65 -13.43 -19.02
CA ALA A 147 -24.91 -14.19 -20.24
C ALA A 147 -25.63 -15.53 -19.98
N THR A 148 -25.42 -16.14 -18.80
CA THR A 148 -26.02 -17.42 -18.41
C THR A 148 -27.35 -17.27 -17.67
N GLY A 149 -27.73 -16.05 -17.27
CA GLY A 149 -28.96 -15.80 -16.52
C GLY A 149 -28.82 -14.73 -15.44
N THR A 150 -29.89 -14.51 -14.69
CA THR A 150 -29.93 -13.54 -13.59
C THR A 150 -29.42 -14.17 -12.30
N ILE A 151 -28.43 -13.55 -11.68
CA ILE A 151 -27.82 -14.00 -10.43
C ILE A 151 -27.91 -12.94 -9.35
N ARG A 152 -28.35 -13.35 -8.16
CA ARG A 152 -28.42 -12.51 -6.96
C ARG A 152 -27.18 -12.74 -6.10
N ARG A 153 -26.45 -11.68 -5.78
CA ARG A 153 -25.19 -11.73 -5.01
C ARG A 153 -25.04 -10.55 -4.07
N ASP A 154 -24.30 -10.78 -2.99
CA ASP A 154 -23.82 -9.72 -2.10
C ASP A 154 -22.92 -8.75 -2.88
N ILE A 155 -22.98 -7.46 -2.54
CA ILE A 155 -22.20 -6.40 -3.18
C ILE A 155 -20.69 -6.67 -3.19
N ARG A 156 -20.17 -7.41 -2.20
CA ARG A 156 -18.74 -7.81 -2.14
C ARG A 156 -18.34 -8.72 -3.31
N ARG A 157 -19.30 -9.36 -3.95
CA ARG A 157 -19.11 -10.24 -5.12
C ARG A 157 -19.49 -9.55 -6.44
N LEU A 158 -19.87 -8.29 -6.40
CA LEU A 158 -20.18 -7.47 -7.57
C LEU A 158 -19.16 -6.34 -7.65
N CYS A 159 -18.25 -6.42 -8.62
CA CYS A 159 -17.23 -5.40 -8.82
C CYS A 159 -17.65 -4.47 -9.96
N LEU A 160 -17.88 -3.19 -9.65
CA LEU A 160 -18.17 -2.16 -10.64
C LEU A 160 -17.02 -2.02 -11.64
N LEU A 161 -17.34 -2.08 -12.93
CA LEU A 161 -16.42 -1.79 -14.04
C LEU A 161 -16.72 -0.44 -14.65
N GLU A 162 -17.99 -0.22 -15.00
CA GLU A 162 -18.48 0.99 -15.63
C GLU A 162 -19.86 1.26 -15.03
N GLY A 163 -20.07 2.48 -14.57
CA GLY A 163 -21.33 2.91 -13.99
C GLY A 163 -21.76 4.20 -14.64
N ASP A 164 -23.04 4.29 -14.97
CA ASP A 164 -23.64 5.51 -15.51
C ASP A 164 -23.70 6.56 -14.38
N GLU A 165 -23.12 7.75 -14.55
CA GLU A 165 -22.89 8.74 -13.46
C GLU A 165 -24.12 8.99 -12.56
#